data_AF-X0Z5R8-F1
#
_entry.id   AF-X0Z5R8-F1
#
_cell.length_a   1.000
_cell.length_b   1.000
_cell.length_c   1.000
_cell.angle_alpha   90.00
_cell.angle_beta   90.00
_cell.angle_gamma   90.00
#
_symmetry.space_group_name_H-M   'P 1'
#
loop_
_entity.id
_entity.type
_entity.pdbx_description
1 polymer ?
#
loop_
_entity_poly.entity_id
_entity_poly.type
_entity_poly.pdbx_seq_one_letter_code
_entity_poly.pdbx_strand_id
1 'polypeptide(L)' 'MELAKDYLKIINQEIKRQIKLNPEAYFDDGVVFQSISEEQPFYLIEDGMVIYFGLYEIAPYSSGIRYFKISFSLFEIY' A
#
# COMPACT_ATOMS: atom_id res chain seq x y z
N MET A 1 -6.19 -20.77 6.30
CA MET A 1 -5.52 -20.75 4.97
C MET A 1 -6.22 -19.82 3.97
N GLU A 2 -7.52 -19.57 4.08
CA GLU A 2 -8.27 -18.68 3.16
C GLU A 2 -8.18 -17.19 3.55
N LEU A 3 -8.29 -16.86 4.85
CA LEU A 3 -8.16 -15.50 5.41
C LEU A 3 -6.85 -14.78 5.03
N ALA A 4 -5.75 -15.52 4.84
CA ALA A 4 -4.45 -14.93 4.50
C ALA A 4 -4.41 -14.33 3.08
N LYS A 5 -5.28 -14.74 2.17
CA LYS A 5 -5.32 -14.18 0.81
C LYS A 5 -6.22 -12.94 0.71
N ASP A 6 -7.20 -12.82 1.58
CA ASP A 6 -8.16 -11.72 1.54
C ASP A 6 -7.55 -10.40 1.99
N TYR A 7 -6.73 -10.41 3.06
CA TYR A 7 -6.09 -9.18 3.54
C TYR A 7 -5.11 -8.60 2.51
N LEU A 8 -4.29 -9.45 1.86
CA LEU A 8 -3.35 -9.02 0.81
C LEU A 8 -4.10 -8.36 -0.35
N LYS A 9 -5.24 -8.92 -0.74
CA LYS A 9 -6.06 -8.37 -1.81
C LYS A 9 -6.60 -6.98 -1.43
N ILE A 10 -7.18 -6.84 -0.23
CA ILE A 10 -7.73 -5.57 0.26
C ILE A 10 -6.64 -4.49 0.30
N ILE A 11 -5.50 -4.80 0.91
CA ILE A 11 -4.37 -3.88 1.02
C ILE A 11 -3.85 -3.46 -0.36
N ASN A 12 -3.56 -4.41 -1.23
CA ASN A 12 -2.99 -4.12 -2.55
C ASN A 12 -3.96 -3.31 -3.42
N GLN A 13 -5.26 -3.57 -3.32
CA GLN A 13 -6.28 -2.79 -4.02
C GLN A 13 -6.32 -1.34 -3.51
N GLU A 14 -6.24 -1.15 -2.20
CA GLU A 14 -6.25 0.19 -1.61
C GLU A 14 -4.96 0.98 -1.94
N ILE A 15 -3.79 0.35 -1.92
CA ILE A 15 -2.54 0.97 -2.37
C ILE A 15 -2.64 1.36 -3.86
N LYS A 16 -3.11 0.45 -4.73
CA LYS A 16 -3.31 0.76 -6.16
C LYS A 16 -4.30 1.91 -6.37
N ARG A 17 -5.37 1.98 -5.55
CA ARG A 17 -6.32 3.09 -5.59
C ARG A 17 -5.66 4.42 -5.23
N GLN A 18 -4.84 4.45 -4.18
CA GLN A 18 -4.12 5.64 -3.73
C GLN A 18 -3.03 6.09 -4.72
N ILE A 19 -2.28 5.15 -5.32
CA ILE A 19 -1.29 5.44 -6.37
C ILE A 19 -1.97 6.14 -7.57
N LYS A 20 -3.14 5.66 -8.00
CA LYS A 20 -3.90 6.26 -9.11
C LYS A 20 -4.37 7.70 -8.87
N LEU A 21 -4.32 8.20 -7.63
CA LEU A 21 -4.65 9.61 -7.34
C LEU A 21 -3.52 10.57 -7.75
N ASN A 22 -2.29 10.09 -7.89
CA ASN A 22 -1.11 10.85 -8.31
C ASN A 22 -0.08 9.89 -8.92
N PRO A 23 -0.37 9.31 -10.11
CA PRO A 23 0.48 8.30 -10.73
C PRO A 23 1.88 8.82 -11.07
N GLU A 24 2.02 10.10 -11.45
CA GLU A 24 3.27 10.74 -11.84
C GLU A 24 4.32 10.82 -10.73
N ALA A 25 3.90 10.63 -9.47
CA ALA A 25 4.80 10.55 -8.32
C ALA A 25 5.54 9.20 -8.21
N TYR A 26 5.17 8.19 -9.01
CA TYR A 26 5.67 6.82 -8.92
C TYR A 26 6.36 6.39 -10.21
N PHE A 27 7.17 5.33 -10.15
CA PHE A 27 7.82 4.80 -11.35
C PHE A 27 6.79 4.20 -12.32
N ASP A 28 6.97 4.49 -13.60
CA ASP A 28 6.10 4.05 -14.70
C ASP A 28 4.62 4.26 -14.36
N ASP A 29 4.27 5.44 -13.84
CA ASP A 29 2.90 5.81 -13.45
C ASP A 29 2.25 4.83 -12.45
N GLY A 30 3.08 4.19 -11.61
CA GLY A 30 2.65 3.22 -10.61
C GLY A 30 2.61 1.77 -11.09
N VAL A 31 2.97 1.48 -12.35
CA VAL A 31 3.00 0.12 -12.91
C VAL A 31 4.01 -0.77 -12.19
N VAL A 32 5.08 -0.20 -11.61
CA VAL A 32 6.08 -0.96 -10.85
C VAL A 32 5.48 -1.61 -9.60
N PHE A 33 4.45 -1.02 -8.97
CA PHE A 33 3.81 -1.62 -7.80
C PHE A 33 2.90 -2.79 -8.18
N GLN A 34 3.31 -4.01 -7.83
CA GLN A 34 2.54 -5.23 -8.11
C GLN A 34 1.76 -5.73 -6.89
N SER A 35 2.45 -5.89 -5.76
CA SER A 35 1.92 -6.32 -4.47
C SER A 35 2.88 -5.91 -3.36
N ILE A 36 2.37 -5.78 -2.12
CA ILE A 36 3.19 -5.85 -0.92
C ILE A 36 3.76 -7.26 -0.71
N SER A 37 4.88 -7.36 0.01
CA SER A 37 5.40 -8.64 0.51
C SER A 37 4.62 -9.09 1.76
N GLU A 38 4.73 -10.38 2.14
CA GLU A 38 4.14 -10.90 3.38
C GLU A 38 4.77 -10.26 4.64
N GLU A 39 6.01 -9.77 4.52
CA GLU A 39 6.77 -9.11 5.58
C GLU A 39 6.83 -7.59 5.39
N GLN A 40 5.94 -7.00 4.58
CA GLN A 40 5.98 -5.56 4.29
C GLN A 40 5.87 -4.76 5.59
N PRO A 41 6.79 -3.82 5.84
CA PRO A 41 6.77 -3.05 7.07
C PRO A 41 5.56 -2.11 7.16
N PHE A 42 5.01 -2.01 8.35
CA PHE A 42 3.88 -1.14 8.67
C PHE A 42 3.93 -0.67 10.12
N TYR A 43 3.13 0.33 10.45
CA TYR A 43 2.82 0.70 11.83
C TYR A 43 1.32 0.92 12.00
N LEU A 44 0.85 0.80 13.24
CA LEU A 44 -0.56 0.97 13.58
C LEU A 44 -0.88 2.43 13.89
N ILE A 45 -2.10 2.83 13.52
CA ILE A 45 -2.74 4.08 13.92
C ILE A 45 -4.12 3.75 14.52
N GLU A 46 -4.81 4.73 15.08
CA GLU A 46 -6.07 4.51 15.80
C GLU A 46 -7.14 3.79 14.95
N ASP A 47 -7.29 4.16 13.69
CA ASP A 47 -8.33 3.67 12.79
C ASP A 47 -7.80 2.79 11.65
N GLY A 48 -6.57 2.27 11.77
CA GLY A 48 -5.97 1.47 10.71
C GLY A 48 -4.49 1.19 10.87
N MET A 49 -3.85 1.01 9.72
CA MET A 49 -2.40 0.83 9.62
C MET A 49 -1.83 1.71 8.52
N VAL A 50 -0.54 2.02 8.61
CA VAL A 50 0.20 2.67 7.54
C VAL A 50 1.26 1.72 7.03
N ILE A 51 1.13 1.35 5.76
CA ILE A 51 2.15 0.60 5.03
C ILE A 51 3.07 1.60 4.36
N TYR A 52 4.37 1.34 4.39
CA TYR A 52 5.33 2.24 3.79
C TYR A 52 6.37 1.53 2.93
N PHE A 53 6.87 2.30 1.96
CA PHE A 53 7.90 1.88 1.01
C PHE A 53 9.07 2.84 1.14
N GLY A 54 10.28 2.27 1.22
CA GLY A 54 11.51 3.01 1.35
C GLY A 54 11.81 3.88 0.12
N LEU A 55 12.87 4.69 0.25
CA LEU A 55 13.37 5.51 -0.85
C LEU A 55 13.72 4.61 -2.05
N TYR A 56 13.33 5.02 -3.25
CA TYR A 56 13.56 4.29 -4.51
C TYR A 56 12.87 2.93 -4.64
N GLU A 57 12.02 2.51 -3.71
CA GLU A 57 11.37 1.19 -3.80
C GLU A 57 10.27 1.18 -4.88
N ILE A 58 9.38 2.18 -4.87
CA ILE A 58 8.27 2.29 -5.84
C ILE A 58 8.15 3.69 -6.48
N ALA A 59 8.98 4.63 -6.05
CA ALA A 59 8.94 6.02 -6.48
C ALA A 59 10.36 6.65 -6.47
N PRO A 60 10.61 7.68 -7.29
CA PRO A 60 11.88 8.42 -7.26
C PRO A 60 12.17 9.00 -5.87
N TYR A 61 13.45 9.23 -5.56
CA TYR A 61 13.87 9.83 -4.28
C TYR A 61 13.18 11.16 -3.95
N SER A 62 12.91 11.99 -4.95
CA SER A 62 12.19 13.25 -4.79
C SER A 62 10.79 13.08 -4.20
N SER A 63 10.18 11.90 -4.34
CA SER A 63 8.87 11.56 -3.78
C SER A 63 8.93 11.10 -2.32
N GLY A 64 10.14 10.96 -1.75
CA GLY A 64 10.38 10.53 -0.37
C GLY A 64 9.91 9.10 -0.08
N ILE A 65 9.77 8.79 1.21
CA ILE A 65 9.13 7.56 1.68
C ILE A 65 7.65 7.64 1.34
N ARG A 66 7.10 6.57 0.77
CA ARG A 66 5.67 6.51 0.41
C ARG A 66 4.90 5.86 1.54
N TYR A 67 3.84 6.52 2.00
CA TYR A 67 2.98 6.06 3.08
C TYR A 67 1.56 5.85 2.56
N PHE A 68 0.99 4.69 2.88
CA PHE A 68 -0.36 4.32 2.48
C PHE A 68 -1.16 3.94 3.72
N LYS A 69 -2.14 4.78 4.05
CA LYS A 69 -3.08 4.49 5.13
C LYS A 69 -4.10 3.47 4.66
N ILE A 70 -4.26 2.38 5.40
CA ILE A 70 -5.28 1.36 5.19
C ILE A 70 -6.22 1.37 6.40
N SER A 71 -7.49 1.72 6.18
CA SER A 71 -8.50 1.77 7.24
C SER A 71 -8.89 0.35 7.70
N PHE A 72 -9.09 0.14 9.00
CA PHE A 72 -9.61 -1.13 9.51
C PHE A 72 -11.00 -1.46 8.99
N SER A 73 -11.81 -0.43 8.68
CA SER A 73 -13.14 -0.60 8.10
C SER A 73 -13.14 -1.31 6.74
N LEU A 74 -11.99 -1.37 6.04
CA LEU A 74 -11.88 -2.12 4.78
C LEU A 74 -11.88 -3.63 4.98
N PHE A 75 -11.62 -4.10 6.20
CA PHE A 75 -11.59 -5.52 6.55
C PHE A 75 -12.89 -6.01 7.19
N GLU A 76 -13.78 -5.10 7.62
CA GLU A 76 -15.05 -5.41 8.28
C GLU A 76 -16.14 -5.98 7.34
N ILE A 77 -15.84 -6.13 6.05
CA ILE A 77 -16.77 -6.63 5.03
C ILE A 77 -16.77 -8.18 4.97
N TYR A 78 -16.08 -8.86 5.89
CA TYR A 78 -15.98 -10.32 5.97
C TYR A 78 -16.30 -10.87 7.36
#